data_AF-A0A845B7A5-F1
#
_entry.id   AF-A0A845B7A5-F1
#
_cell.length_a   1.000
_cell.length_b   1.000
_cell.length_c   1.000
_cell.angle_alpha   90.00
_cell.angle_beta   90.00
_cell.angle_gamma   90.00
#
_symmetry.space_group_name_H-M   'P 1'
#
loop_
_entity.id
_entity.type
_entity.pdbx_description
1 polymer ?
#
loop_
_entity_poly.entity_id
_entity_poly.type
_entity_poly.pdbx_seq_one_letter_code
_entity_poly.pdbx_strand_id
1 'polypeptide(L)'
;MREMPRLRFPEGSLLAAMLGEHAPPDIRRAARRLRAEGAAALAIDDDVAGLARGLALSEVSRSPAVPDALPPLFWLEARWLDGSSARGIGGWLVEKKPGGLAVRSFAIADGNDAVPEPKGAVTVSFGAHVQQEEEDTRSVRGLLTAVSLPDMMSQMGESSPVVLMPADAPERDASLLRGFRLSVAVSRDAVPS
;
A
#
# COMPACT_ATOMS: atom_id res chain seq x y z
N MET A 1 15.28 25.63 6.41
CA MET A 1 14.35 24.47 6.46
C MET A 1 15.17 23.27 6.90
N ARG A 2 14.82 22.62 8.02
CA ARG A 2 15.37 21.29 8.32
C ARG A 2 14.77 20.33 7.30
N GLU A 3 15.59 19.63 6.54
CA GLU A 3 15.10 18.52 5.70
C GLU A 3 14.46 17.49 6.64
N MET A 4 13.20 17.11 6.37
CA MET A 4 12.59 16.00 7.10
C MET A 4 13.42 14.74 6.84
N PRO A 5 13.71 13.93 7.87
CA PRO A 5 14.40 12.67 7.68
C PRO A 5 13.61 11.82 6.68
N ARG A 6 14.30 11.30 5.66
CA ARG A 6 13.71 10.36 4.71
C ARG A 6 14.02 8.94 5.16
N LEU A 7 13.01 8.09 5.12
CA LEU A 7 13.20 6.67 5.33
C LEU A 7 13.77 6.02 4.07
N ARG A 8 14.28 4.81 4.18
CA ARG A 8 14.55 3.97 3.00
C ARG A 8 13.29 3.22 2.64
N PHE A 9 12.93 3.24 1.37
CA PHE A 9 11.89 2.35 0.85
C PHE A 9 12.39 0.90 0.95
N PRO A 10 11.53 -0.09 1.24
CA PRO A 10 11.97 -1.46 1.48
C PRO A 10 12.80 -2.01 0.33
N GLU A 11 13.95 -2.58 0.69
CA GLU A 11 14.76 -3.37 -0.21
C GLU A 11 13.97 -4.59 -0.68
N GLY A 12 13.92 -4.80 -2.01
CA GLY A 12 13.23 -5.97 -2.56
C GLY A 12 11.73 -5.81 -2.57
N SER A 13 11.28 -4.56 -2.59
CA SER A 13 9.90 -4.19 -2.85
C SER A 13 9.31 -4.94 -4.05
N LEU A 14 8.03 -5.29 -3.92
CA LEU A 14 7.28 -5.87 -5.02
C LEU A 14 7.21 -4.89 -6.20
N LEU A 15 7.09 -3.58 -5.95
CA LEU A 15 7.11 -2.59 -7.02
C LEU A 15 8.41 -2.63 -7.85
N ALA A 16 9.57 -2.73 -7.20
CA ALA A 16 10.84 -2.87 -7.92
C ALA A 16 10.86 -4.17 -8.73
N ALA A 17 10.42 -5.28 -8.13
CA ALA A 17 10.33 -6.57 -8.82
C ALA A 17 9.42 -6.53 -10.05
N MET A 18 8.26 -5.85 -9.96
CA MET A 18 7.33 -5.63 -11.09
C MET A 18 7.92 -4.82 -12.25
N LEU A 19 9.00 -4.07 -12.01
CA LEU A 19 9.72 -3.30 -13.01
C LEU A 19 10.99 -3.99 -13.51
N GLY A 20 11.40 -5.06 -12.82
CA GLY A 20 12.58 -5.83 -13.13
C GLY A 20 12.49 -6.58 -14.46
N GLU A 21 13.63 -7.10 -14.91
CA GLU A 21 13.76 -7.77 -16.21
C GLU A 21 12.92 -9.05 -16.29
N HIS A 22 12.81 -9.77 -15.17
CA HIS A 22 12.07 -11.02 -15.04
C HIS A 22 10.55 -10.84 -14.88
N ALA A 23 10.05 -9.62 -14.73
CA ALA A 23 8.63 -9.39 -14.56
C ALA A 23 7.83 -9.67 -15.86
N PRO A 24 6.69 -10.38 -15.76
CA PRO A 24 5.76 -10.57 -16.86
C PRO A 24 5.36 -9.23 -17.54
N PRO A 25 5.16 -9.20 -18.88
CA PRO A 25 4.93 -7.95 -19.61
C PRO A 25 3.70 -7.15 -19.16
N ASP A 26 2.63 -7.84 -18.76
CA ASP A 26 1.38 -7.26 -18.25
C ASP A 26 1.57 -6.62 -16.86
N ILE A 27 2.35 -7.26 -15.99
CA ILE A 27 2.76 -6.72 -14.69
C ILE A 27 3.61 -5.45 -14.87
N ARG A 28 4.62 -5.52 -15.76
CA ARG A 28 5.42 -4.33 -16.11
C ARG A 28 4.57 -3.19 -16.64
N ARG A 29 3.53 -3.49 -17.43
CA ARG A 29 2.61 -2.48 -17.95
C ARG A 29 1.86 -1.77 -16.82
N ALA A 30 1.40 -2.50 -15.80
CA ALA A 30 0.76 -1.91 -14.63
C ALA A 30 1.70 -0.97 -13.86
N ALA A 31 2.94 -1.39 -13.60
CA ALA A 31 3.93 -0.54 -12.92
C ALA A 31 4.35 0.67 -13.77
N ARG A 32 4.47 0.52 -15.09
CA ARG A 32 4.74 1.65 -16.00
C ARG A 32 3.60 2.67 -16.02
N ARG A 33 2.34 2.22 -15.93
CA ARG A 33 1.18 3.11 -15.80
C ARG A 33 1.28 3.97 -14.55
N LEU A 34 1.54 3.34 -13.39
CA LEU A 34 1.74 4.06 -12.13
C LEU A 34 2.82 5.15 -12.27
N ARG A 35 3.96 4.82 -12.88
CA ARG A 35 5.03 5.81 -13.13
C ARG A 35 4.57 6.94 -14.04
N ALA A 36 3.92 6.62 -15.16
CA ALA A 36 3.47 7.61 -16.14
C ALA A 36 2.43 8.59 -15.54
N GLU A 37 1.61 8.12 -14.61
CA GLU A 37 0.61 8.94 -13.92
C GLU A 37 1.16 9.63 -12.65
N GLY A 38 2.45 9.45 -12.34
CA GLY A 38 3.08 10.05 -11.15
C GLY A 38 2.46 9.56 -9.83
N ALA A 39 1.93 8.33 -9.83
CA ALA A 39 1.24 7.75 -8.70
C ALA A 39 2.18 7.58 -7.49
N ALA A 40 1.61 7.75 -6.29
CA ALA A 40 2.32 7.47 -5.05
C ALA A 40 2.55 5.96 -4.90
N ALA A 41 3.69 5.58 -4.34
CA ALA A 41 4.01 4.21 -3.98
C ALA A 41 4.34 4.15 -2.50
N LEU A 42 3.53 3.38 -1.79
CA LEU A 42 3.52 3.32 -0.34
C LEU A 42 3.85 1.90 0.13
N ALA A 43 4.90 1.78 0.93
CA ALA A 43 5.16 0.57 1.70
C ALA A 43 4.58 0.72 3.10
N ILE A 44 4.00 -0.35 3.65
CA ILE A 44 3.44 -0.41 4.99
C ILE A 44 4.41 -1.20 5.88
N ASP A 45 4.82 -0.60 7.00
CA ASP A 45 5.60 -1.30 8.02
C ASP A 45 4.76 -2.33 8.79
N ASP A 46 5.43 -3.26 9.49
CA ASP A 46 4.76 -4.38 10.14
C ASP A 46 3.80 -3.95 11.28
N ASP A 47 4.08 -2.84 11.99
CA ASP A 47 3.21 -2.30 13.04
C ASP A 47 1.93 -1.71 12.44
N VAL A 48 2.05 -0.91 11.37
CA VAL A 48 0.87 -0.39 10.66
C VAL A 48 0.10 -1.51 9.97
N ALA A 49 0.76 -2.54 9.46
CA ALA A 49 0.09 -3.75 8.96
C ALA A 49 -0.68 -4.46 10.09
N GLY A 50 -0.14 -4.47 11.32
CA GLY A 50 -0.83 -4.93 12.53
C GLY A 50 -2.08 -4.12 12.85
N LEU A 51 -1.96 -2.79 12.86
CA LEU A 51 -3.08 -1.86 13.05
C LEU A 51 -4.17 -2.08 11.99
N ALA A 52 -3.78 -2.24 10.73
CA ALA A 52 -4.68 -2.47 9.61
C ALA A 52 -5.56 -3.71 9.80
N ARG A 53 -5.04 -4.80 10.39
CA ARG A 53 -5.83 -6.00 10.71
C ARG A 53 -6.94 -5.69 11.73
N GLY A 54 -6.64 -4.89 12.74
CA GLY A 54 -7.66 -4.42 13.69
C GLY A 54 -8.70 -3.51 13.03
N LEU A 55 -8.24 -2.57 12.19
CA LEU A 55 -9.12 -1.67 11.45
C LEU A 55 -10.06 -2.40 10.49
N ALA A 56 -9.59 -3.47 9.84
CA ALA A 56 -10.38 -4.30 8.91
C ALA A 56 -11.70 -4.82 9.50
N LEU A 57 -11.77 -4.98 10.83
CA LEU A 57 -12.95 -5.44 11.56
C LEU A 57 -13.78 -4.29 12.16
N SER A 58 -13.23 -3.08 12.19
CA SER A 58 -13.86 -1.90 12.77
C SER A 58 -14.88 -1.25 11.83
N GLU A 59 -15.83 -0.51 12.39
CA GLU A 59 -16.78 0.31 11.62
C GLU A 59 -16.10 1.45 10.85
N VAL A 60 -14.99 1.98 11.38
CA VAL A 60 -14.21 3.06 10.74
C VAL A 60 -13.78 2.66 9.32
N SER A 61 -13.43 1.39 9.11
CA SER A 61 -13.00 0.89 7.79
C SER A 61 -14.10 0.82 6.73
N ARG A 62 -15.36 1.03 7.13
CA ARG A 62 -16.50 1.15 6.22
C ARG A 62 -16.92 2.61 6.00
N SER A 63 -16.24 3.57 6.63
CA SER A 63 -16.57 4.98 6.50
C SER A 63 -16.36 5.47 5.06
N PRO A 64 -17.30 6.28 4.50
CA PRO A 64 -17.10 6.93 3.21
C PRO A 64 -15.94 7.93 3.22
N ALA A 65 -15.47 8.37 4.38
CA ALA A 65 -14.31 9.26 4.50
C ALA A 65 -12.98 8.60 4.09
N VAL A 66 -12.89 7.26 4.14
CA VAL A 66 -11.69 6.51 3.75
C VAL A 66 -11.35 6.75 2.28
N PRO A 67 -12.24 6.46 1.30
CA PRO A 67 -11.94 6.74 -0.09
C PRO A 67 -11.75 8.23 -0.37
N ASP A 68 -12.36 9.16 0.38
CA ASP A 68 -12.18 10.60 0.17
C ASP A 68 -10.75 11.06 0.47
N ALA A 69 -10.12 10.49 1.49
CA ALA A 69 -8.76 10.81 1.92
C ALA A 69 -7.65 10.19 1.02
N LEU A 70 -7.97 9.24 0.15
CA LEU A 70 -6.97 8.57 -0.68
C LEU A 70 -6.67 9.34 -1.98
N PRO A 71 -5.50 9.14 -2.62
CA PRO A 71 -5.26 9.65 -3.98
C PRO A 71 -6.06 8.85 -5.04
N PRO A 72 -6.25 9.39 -6.27
CA PRO A 72 -7.04 8.74 -7.31
C PRO A 72 -6.43 7.42 -7.83
N LEU A 73 -5.10 7.32 -7.85
CA LEU A 73 -4.34 6.13 -8.25
C LEU A 73 -3.08 6.04 -7.39
N PHE A 74 -2.83 4.87 -6.79
CA PHE A 74 -1.61 4.62 -6.03
C PHE A 74 -1.25 3.14 -5.95
N TRP A 75 -0.01 2.90 -5.55
CA TRP A 75 0.53 1.59 -5.21
C TRP A 75 0.64 1.45 -3.70
N LEU A 76 0.25 0.29 -3.20
CA LEU A 76 0.41 -0.13 -1.82
C LEU A 76 1.17 -1.46 -1.80
N GLU A 77 2.10 -1.64 -0.87
CA GLU A 77 2.68 -2.95 -0.56
C GLU A 77 2.87 -3.17 0.94
N ALA A 78 2.69 -4.42 1.38
CA ALA A 78 2.83 -4.83 2.77
C ALA A 78 3.31 -6.29 2.82
N ARG A 79 4.04 -6.66 3.88
CA ARG A 79 4.41 -8.05 4.11
C ARG A 79 3.21 -8.86 4.59
N TRP A 80 3.10 -10.11 4.15
CA TRP A 80 2.14 -11.05 4.72
C TRP A 80 2.64 -11.56 6.07
N LEU A 81 1.81 -11.40 7.11
CA LEU A 81 2.18 -11.74 8.48
C LEU A 81 1.60 -13.08 8.97
N ASP A 82 0.63 -13.71 8.27
CA ASP A 82 -0.04 -14.92 8.76
C ASP A 82 0.00 -16.14 7.81
N GLY A 83 0.48 -17.27 8.38
CA GLY A 83 -0.28 -18.54 8.38
C GLY A 83 -0.05 -19.59 7.28
N SER A 84 0.49 -19.25 6.11
CA SER A 84 0.88 -20.26 5.13
C SER A 84 2.37 -20.11 4.79
N SER A 85 3.02 -21.23 4.49
CA SER A 85 4.47 -21.42 4.35
C SER A 85 5.19 -20.54 3.33
N ALA A 86 4.53 -19.53 2.75
CA ALA A 86 5.11 -18.55 1.85
C ALA A 86 5.21 -17.20 2.55
N ARG A 87 6.41 -16.90 3.09
CA ARG A 87 6.79 -15.51 3.38
C ARG A 87 6.81 -14.74 2.05
N GLY A 88 6.29 -13.52 2.03
CA GLY A 88 6.24 -12.70 0.82
C GLY A 88 5.66 -11.31 1.03
N ILE A 89 5.59 -10.56 -0.07
CA ILE A 89 5.04 -9.21 -0.14
C ILE A 89 3.76 -9.24 -0.97
N GLY A 90 2.68 -8.75 -0.41
CA GLY A 90 1.45 -8.42 -1.15
C GLY A 90 1.53 -6.99 -1.66
N GLY A 91 1.00 -6.76 -2.86
CA GLY A 91 0.95 -5.45 -3.47
C GLY A 91 -0.36 -5.20 -4.17
N TRP A 92 -0.81 -3.94 -4.13
CA TRP A 92 -2.12 -3.55 -4.59
C TRP A 92 -2.03 -2.27 -5.40
N LEU A 93 -2.44 -2.37 -6.66
CA LEU A 93 -2.74 -1.20 -7.48
C LEU A 93 -4.17 -0.77 -7.15
N VAL A 94 -4.32 0.41 -6.57
CA VAL A 94 -5.60 0.94 -6.09
C VAL A 94 -6.01 2.12 -6.96
N GLU A 95 -7.22 2.06 -7.51
CA GLU A 95 -7.78 3.10 -8.36
C GLU A 95 -9.18 3.47 -7.90
N LYS A 96 -9.44 4.77 -7.71
CA LYS A 96 -10.80 5.26 -7.43
C LYS A 96 -11.70 5.06 -8.63
N LYS A 97 -12.87 4.46 -8.41
CA LYS A 97 -13.92 4.28 -9.43
C LYS A 97 -15.29 4.67 -8.86
N PRO A 98 -16.28 4.96 -9.72
CA PRO A 98 -17.66 5.05 -9.28
C PRO A 98 -18.06 3.76 -8.56
N GLY A 99 -18.53 3.86 -7.32
CA GLY A 99 -18.96 2.71 -6.50
C GLY A 99 -17.90 2.09 -5.59
N GLY A 100 -16.64 2.57 -5.60
CA GLY A 100 -15.62 2.11 -4.65
C GLY A 100 -14.19 2.20 -5.16
N LEU A 101 -13.31 1.41 -4.56
CA LEU A 101 -11.90 1.31 -4.96
C LEU A 101 -11.69 0.03 -5.76
N ALA A 102 -11.29 0.15 -7.03
CA ALA A 102 -10.86 -0.98 -7.83
C ALA A 102 -9.44 -1.34 -7.40
N VAL A 103 -9.25 -2.58 -6.96
CA VAL A 103 -7.98 -3.10 -6.46
C VAL A 103 -7.53 -4.25 -7.35
N ARG A 104 -6.30 -4.15 -7.86
CA ARG A 104 -5.61 -5.28 -8.53
C ARG A 104 -4.48 -5.75 -7.64
N SER A 105 -4.54 -7.02 -7.25
CA SER A 105 -3.63 -7.64 -6.29
C SER A 105 -2.50 -8.34 -7.02
N PHE A 106 -1.31 -8.23 -6.45
CA PHE A 106 -0.07 -8.86 -6.88
C PHE A 106 0.62 -9.44 -5.65
N ALA A 107 1.48 -10.43 -5.84
CA ALA A 107 2.37 -10.88 -4.79
C ALA A 107 3.72 -11.31 -5.34
N ILE A 108 4.73 -11.31 -4.47
CA ILE A 108 6.02 -11.94 -4.70
C ILE A 108 6.40 -12.73 -3.45
N ALA A 109 6.85 -13.97 -3.64
CA ALA A 109 7.37 -14.79 -2.55
C ALA A 109 8.74 -14.25 -2.10
N ASP A 110 9.17 -14.60 -0.89
CA ASP A 110 10.54 -14.36 -0.45
C ASP A 110 11.51 -15.23 -1.26
N GLY A 111 12.61 -14.63 -1.75
CA GLY A 111 13.68 -15.34 -2.44
C GLY A 111 14.25 -14.56 -3.62
N ASN A 112 15.51 -14.83 -3.96
CA ASN A 112 16.24 -14.09 -5.01
C ASN A 112 15.67 -14.31 -6.42
N ASP A 113 15.00 -15.45 -6.66
CA ASP A 113 14.43 -15.82 -7.96
C ASP A 113 12.90 -15.64 -8.01
N ALA A 114 12.31 -15.02 -6.99
CA ALA A 114 10.87 -14.83 -6.93
C ALA A 114 10.42 -13.84 -8.01
N VAL A 115 9.38 -14.22 -8.74
CA VAL A 115 8.79 -13.40 -9.80
C VAL A 115 7.43 -12.89 -9.31
N PRO A 116 7.09 -11.61 -9.56
CA PRO A 116 5.78 -11.09 -9.21
C PRO A 116 4.68 -11.81 -9.99
N GLU A 117 3.58 -12.11 -9.30
CA GLU A 117 2.40 -12.79 -9.85
C GLU A 117 1.12 -11.96 -9.61
N PRO A 118 0.15 -11.97 -10.54
CA PRO A 118 -1.16 -11.42 -10.26
C PRO A 118 -1.95 -12.38 -9.36
N LYS A 119 -2.67 -11.84 -8.37
CA LYS A 119 -3.54 -12.63 -7.47
C LYS A 119 -5.03 -12.46 -7.73
N GLY A 120 -5.42 -11.38 -8.40
CA GLY A 120 -6.82 -11.14 -8.77
C GLY A 120 -7.16 -9.66 -8.82
N ALA A 121 -8.44 -9.38 -9.03
CA ALA A 121 -8.98 -8.03 -8.95
C ALA A 121 -10.31 -8.04 -8.18
N VAL A 122 -10.53 -7.02 -7.37
CA VAL A 122 -11.73 -6.86 -6.55
C VAL A 122 -12.12 -5.38 -6.46
N THR A 123 -13.38 -5.12 -6.17
CA THR A 123 -13.85 -3.77 -5.82
C THR A 123 -14.11 -3.70 -4.32
N VAL A 124 -13.43 -2.80 -3.63
CA VAL A 124 -13.65 -2.52 -2.22
C VAL A 124 -14.67 -1.39 -2.09
N SER A 125 -15.87 -1.73 -1.63
CA SER A 125 -16.98 -0.77 -1.44
C SER A 125 -16.97 -0.16 -0.03
N PHE A 126 -17.39 1.08 0.16
CA PHE A 126 -17.51 1.74 1.47
C PHE A 126 -18.96 2.16 1.73
N GLY A 127 -19.36 2.23 3.00
CA GLY A 127 -20.71 2.57 3.46
C GLY A 127 -21.40 1.49 4.31
N ALA A 128 -22.57 1.84 4.86
CA ALA A 128 -23.32 1.03 5.82
C ALA A 128 -23.92 -0.29 5.28
N HIS A 129 -23.93 -0.50 3.96
CA HIS A 129 -24.56 -1.66 3.33
C HIS A 129 -23.59 -2.81 3.00
N VAL A 130 -22.33 -2.75 3.44
CA VAL A 130 -21.34 -3.82 3.21
C VAL A 130 -21.58 -4.96 4.22
N GLN A 131 -22.35 -5.98 3.83
CA GLN A 131 -22.82 -7.01 4.79
C GLN A 131 -22.05 -8.33 4.76
N GLN A 132 -21.36 -8.69 3.68
CA GLN A 132 -20.46 -9.85 3.63
C GLN A 132 -19.32 -9.59 2.66
N GLU A 133 -18.08 -9.80 3.11
CA GLU A 133 -16.86 -9.55 2.35
C GLU A 133 -15.86 -10.68 2.61
N GLU A 134 -15.17 -11.13 1.57
CA GLU A 134 -14.09 -12.12 1.64
C GLU A 134 -12.92 -11.59 2.50
N GLU A 135 -12.19 -12.49 3.14
CA GLU A 135 -11.11 -12.14 4.07
C GLU A 135 -10.01 -11.28 3.43
N ASP A 136 -9.61 -11.59 2.20
CA ASP A 136 -8.60 -10.83 1.46
C ASP A 136 -9.06 -9.39 1.19
N THR A 137 -10.31 -9.23 0.76
CA THR A 137 -10.87 -7.90 0.47
C THR A 137 -11.00 -7.07 1.74
N ARG A 138 -11.39 -7.72 2.85
CA ARG A 138 -11.44 -7.10 4.18
C ARG A 138 -10.05 -6.68 4.66
N SER A 139 -9.04 -7.51 4.44
CA SER A 139 -7.65 -7.20 4.80
C SER A 139 -7.14 -5.98 4.04
N VAL A 140 -7.41 -5.92 2.73
CA VAL A 140 -7.09 -4.75 1.90
C VAL A 140 -7.80 -3.50 2.41
N ARG A 141 -9.08 -3.58 2.74
CA ARG A 141 -9.83 -2.47 3.36
C ARG A 141 -9.17 -1.96 4.63
N GLY A 142 -8.69 -2.86 5.49
CA GLY A 142 -7.92 -2.51 6.68
C GLY A 142 -6.68 -1.67 6.35
N LEU A 143 -5.90 -2.09 5.36
CA LEU A 143 -4.70 -1.37 4.92
C LEU A 143 -5.06 0.01 4.34
N LEU A 144 -6.07 0.07 3.46
CA LEU A 144 -6.59 1.31 2.88
C LEU A 144 -7.05 2.30 3.96
N THR A 145 -7.67 1.80 5.01
CA THR A 145 -8.10 2.61 6.16
C THR A 145 -6.90 3.11 6.95
N ALA A 146 -5.91 2.25 7.22
CA ALA A 146 -4.72 2.62 7.97
C ALA A 146 -3.97 3.78 7.29
N VAL A 147 -3.81 3.71 5.97
CA VAL A 147 -3.07 4.73 5.21
C VAL A 147 -3.88 6.01 4.95
N SER A 148 -5.20 5.98 5.16
CA SER A 148 -6.06 7.17 5.10
C SER A 148 -6.17 7.91 6.44
N LEU A 149 -5.80 7.27 7.57
CA LEU A 149 -5.87 7.89 8.91
C LEU A 149 -5.15 9.24 9.02
N PRO A 150 -3.94 9.45 8.47
CA PRO A 150 -3.23 10.72 8.56
C PRO A 150 -4.08 11.91 8.07
N ASP A 151 -4.66 11.77 6.89
CA ASP A 151 -5.46 12.83 6.26
C ASP A 151 -6.83 12.96 6.94
N MET A 152 -7.49 11.84 7.25
CA MET A 152 -8.79 11.83 7.93
C MET A 152 -8.70 12.50 9.31
N MET A 153 -7.70 12.17 10.11
CA MET A 153 -7.55 12.70 11.46
C MET A 153 -7.04 14.14 11.45
N SER A 154 -6.17 14.52 10.50
CA SER A 154 -5.73 15.90 10.35
C SER A 154 -6.91 16.85 10.07
N GLN A 155 -7.93 16.41 9.32
CA GLN A 155 -9.15 17.20 9.08
C GLN A 155 -9.97 17.43 10.35
N MET A 156 -9.79 16.58 11.36
CA MET A 156 -10.43 16.69 12.68
C MET A 156 -9.57 17.45 13.70
N GLY A 157 -8.37 17.91 13.31
CA GLY A 157 -7.39 18.50 14.25
C GLY A 157 -6.74 17.47 15.18
N GLU A 158 -6.84 16.19 14.85
CA GLU A 158 -6.37 15.08 15.67
C GLU A 158 -5.04 14.51 15.17
N SER A 159 -4.29 13.91 16.09
CA SER A 159 -3.03 13.26 15.77
C SER A 159 -3.23 11.82 15.32
N SER A 160 -2.81 11.49 14.10
CA SER A 160 -2.86 10.12 13.58
C SER A 160 -1.82 9.20 14.25
N PRO A 161 -2.17 7.92 14.52
CA PRO A 161 -1.21 6.90 14.96
C PRO A 161 -0.30 6.42 13.81
N VAL A 162 -0.66 6.72 12.57
CA VAL A 162 0.13 6.44 11.36
C VAL A 162 0.74 7.74 10.85
N VAL A 163 1.98 7.69 10.39
CA VAL A 163 2.66 8.78 9.69
C VAL A 163 3.15 8.29 8.33
N LEU A 164 2.86 9.06 7.27
CA LEU A 164 3.42 8.82 5.94
C LEU A 164 4.73 9.59 5.80
N MET A 165 5.84 8.87 5.86
CA MET A 165 7.16 9.46 5.72
C MET A 165 7.65 9.37 4.28
N PRO A 166 8.21 10.45 3.70
CA PRO A 166 8.86 10.37 2.40
C PRO A 166 10.04 9.39 2.47
N ALA A 167 10.24 8.65 1.38
CA ALA A 167 11.28 7.64 1.32
C ALA A 167 12.17 7.79 0.09
N ASP A 168 13.44 7.40 0.24
CA ASP A 168 14.37 7.26 -0.86
C ASP A 168 14.45 5.80 -1.30
N ALA A 169 14.61 5.58 -2.61
CA ALA A 169 14.84 4.25 -3.14
C ALA A 169 16.16 3.67 -2.58
N PRO A 170 16.22 2.36 -2.30
CA PRO A 170 17.47 1.71 -1.98
C PRO A 170 18.38 1.70 -3.22
N GLU A 171 19.69 1.74 -3.02
CA GLU A 171 20.67 1.93 -4.11
C GLU A 171 20.52 0.90 -5.25
N ARG A 172 20.27 -0.35 -4.87
CA ARG A 172 20.06 -1.47 -5.80
C ARG A 172 18.83 -1.29 -6.72
N ASP A 173 17.78 -0.64 -6.23
CA ASP A 173 16.50 -0.47 -6.94
C ASP A 173 16.31 0.98 -7.44
N ALA A 174 17.27 1.87 -7.23
CA ALA A 174 17.13 3.31 -7.49
C ALA A 174 16.84 3.64 -8.97
N SER A 175 17.40 2.86 -9.90
CA SER A 175 17.11 3.02 -11.33
C SER A 175 15.68 2.59 -11.68
N LEU A 176 15.21 1.49 -11.10
CA LEU A 176 13.88 0.93 -11.32
C LEU A 176 12.81 1.84 -10.71
N LEU A 177 13.02 2.31 -9.47
CA LEU A 177 12.07 3.14 -8.74
C LEU A 177 12.14 4.64 -9.08
N ARG A 178 12.97 5.02 -10.06
CA ARG A 178 13.04 6.40 -10.53
C ARG A 178 11.67 6.86 -11.06
N GLY A 179 11.26 8.06 -10.64
CA GLY A 179 10.02 8.72 -11.06
C GLY A 179 8.80 8.40 -10.20
N PHE A 180 8.93 7.55 -9.18
CA PHE A 180 7.89 7.32 -8.18
C PHE A 180 8.00 8.29 -7.01
N ARG A 181 6.85 8.65 -6.44
CA ARG A 181 6.78 9.30 -5.12
C ARG A 181 6.73 8.20 -4.06
N LEU A 182 7.89 7.86 -3.52
CA LEU A 182 8.02 6.78 -2.54
C LEU A 182 7.72 7.30 -1.13
N SER A 183 6.98 6.50 -0.36
CA SER A 183 6.70 6.77 1.05
C SER A 183 6.61 5.48 1.84
N VAL A 184 6.81 5.57 3.14
CA VAL A 184 6.59 4.46 4.07
C VAL A 184 5.57 4.92 5.11
N ALA A 185 4.52 4.13 5.29
CA ALA A 185 3.61 4.28 6.43
C ALA A 185 4.30 3.64 7.63
N VAL A 186 4.54 4.45 8.67
CA VAL A 186 5.13 4.02 9.94
C VAL A 186 4.20 4.32 11.11
N SER A 187 4.30 3.54 12.17
CA SER A 187 3.76 3.93 13.47
C SER A 187 4.37 5.26 13.91
N ARG A 188 3.57 6.14 14.52
CA ARG A 188 4.02 7.44 15.00
C ARG A 188 5.16 7.34 16.01
N ASP A 189 5.17 6.29 16.82
CA ASP A 189 6.19 6.04 17.83
C ASP A 189 7.53 5.59 17.20
N ALA A 190 7.52 5.17 15.94
CA ALA A 190 8.69 4.74 15.18
C ALA A 190 9.30 5.86 14.32
N VAL A 191 8.77 7.08 14.38
CA VAL A 191 9.31 8.21 13.61
C VAL A 191 10.71 8.58 14.13
N PRO A 192 11.75 8.63 13.27
CA PRO A 192 13.09 9.05 13.67
C PRO A 192 13.09 10.48 14.22
N SER A 193 13.86 10.70 15.30
CA SER A 193 14.01 12.00 15.97
C SER A 193 15.08 12.89 15.35
#